data_AF-A0A821LI75-F1
#
_entry.id   AF-A0A821LI75-F1
#
_cell.length_a   1.000
_cell.length_b   1.000
_cell.length_c   1.000
_cell.angle_alpha   90.00
_cell.angle_beta   90.00
_cell.angle_gamma   90.00
#
_symmetry.space_group_name_H-M   'P 1'
#
loop_
_entity.id
_entity.type
_entity.pdbx_description
1 polymer ?
#
loop_
_entity_poly.entity_id
_entity_poly.type
_entity_poly.pdbx_seq_one_letter_code
_entity_poly.pdbx_strand_id
1 'polypeptide(L)'
;MPSGFVFLLIALFGVHQYATYPTQRDKNLPINDQVQEYLDALDSTNWLENSNKIGIGYNPLYGTPVCYTGSCQMEGFGRSIFKLNYLRPKPGTCTQKLIPENVDLDCLPSTTWDANTESISTLHELHESITNKVDAAGSGTYSTASFSYKTSVQTRYMVDNIVKKNTTTMQTTAQISYVKLSMFEPTMELSDPFKYVINNLPCCNYDADTEEYIYDYILNYFGYTYLSTILLGGIAQENVLINTESYQKMQANGLDIVNEAKAEFFITMGAKQQYTYNKNTHDEFMTRVQEKHVTTLGGDTSLTSIEQWSKTVPSNPVIIKFSLQSIFNLLNQVRFPNDSLIQNKSVLIAHALHNYLNDPAYCYNNCTGHGTCVPSPYFQFGICNCTERYSGVDCSIPKLIPASQITSRPAASSGTICVLYSVQFVILLFSTFVFI
;
A
#
# COMPACT_ATOMS: atom_id res chain seq x y z
N MET A 1 25.52 -8.94 72.79
CA MET A 1 26.77 -8.98 72.00
C MET A 1 26.46 -9.78 70.74
N PRO A 2 26.57 -9.19 69.54
CA PRO A 2 25.91 -9.71 68.36
C PRO A 2 26.82 -10.62 67.55
N SER A 3 26.22 -11.70 67.07
CA SER A 3 26.74 -12.67 66.09
C SER A 3 26.75 -12.04 64.70
N GLY A 4 27.95 -11.83 64.16
CA GLY A 4 28.17 -11.28 62.82
C GLY A 4 27.84 -12.28 61.73
N PHE A 5 26.85 -11.94 60.91
CA PHE A 5 26.57 -12.58 59.63
C PHE A 5 27.60 -12.11 58.60
N VAL A 6 28.41 -13.04 58.10
CA VAL A 6 29.32 -12.82 56.97
C VAL A 6 28.57 -13.13 55.69
N PHE A 7 28.26 -12.10 54.91
CA PHE A 7 27.79 -12.24 53.52
C PHE A 7 28.99 -12.56 52.62
N LEU A 8 29.02 -13.77 52.08
CA LEU A 8 29.94 -14.18 51.02
C LEU A 8 29.33 -13.79 49.67
N LEU A 9 29.85 -12.72 49.06
CA LEU A 9 29.54 -12.31 47.69
C LEU A 9 30.33 -13.21 46.73
N ILE A 10 29.67 -14.23 46.17
CA ILE A 10 30.20 -15.02 45.05
C ILE A 10 29.91 -14.23 43.76
N ALA A 11 30.95 -13.58 43.23
CA ALA A 11 30.94 -13.05 41.87
C ALA A 11 31.11 -14.21 40.89
N LEU A 12 30.01 -14.66 40.28
CA LEU A 12 30.03 -15.54 39.12
C LEU A 12 30.39 -14.70 37.88
N PHE A 13 31.68 -14.68 37.54
CA PHE A 13 32.12 -14.32 36.19
C PHE A 13 31.80 -15.48 35.24
N GLY A 14 30.57 -15.50 34.75
CA GLY A 14 30.20 -16.31 33.59
C GLY A 14 30.79 -15.67 32.34
N VAL A 15 31.89 -16.24 31.84
CA VAL A 15 32.42 -15.94 30.49
C VAL A 15 31.43 -16.54 29.48
N HIS A 16 30.44 -15.74 29.06
CA HIS A 16 29.72 -16.02 27.82
C HIS A 16 30.63 -15.65 26.65
N GLN A 17 31.19 -16.66 26.00
CA GLN A 17 31.72 -16.53 24.65
C GLN A 17 30.53 -16.27 23.72
N TYR A 18 30.21 -14.99 23.52
CA TYR A 18 29.47 -14.57 22.34
C TYR A 18 30.33 -14.89 21.13
N ALA A 19 29.81 -15.70 20.22
CA ALA A 19 30.34 -15.78 18.87
C ALA A 19 30.17 -14.39 18.24
N THR A 20 31.25 -13.61 18.24
CA THR A 20 31.34 -12.36 17.49
C THR A 20 31.24 -12.69 16.01
N TYR A 21 30.08 -12.41 15.40
CA TYR A 21 29.97 -12.31 13.95
C TYR A 21 30.96 -11.22 13.47
N PRO A 22 31.74 -11.46 12.41
CA PRO A 22 32.69 -10.47 11.93
C PRO A 22 31.95 -9.28 11.33
N THR A 23 31.85 -8.20 12.11
CA THR A 23 31.59 -6.85 11.60
C THR A 23 32.86 -6.29 10.97
N GLN A 24 33.15 -6.70 9.74
CA GLN A 24 34.04 -5.96 8.85
C GLN A 24 33.38 -5.83 7.47
N ARG A 25 32.76 -4.67 7.26
CA ARG A 25 32.49 -4.12 5.93
C ARG A 25 33.82 -3.72 5.31
N ASP A 26 34.47 -4.65 4.63
CA ASP A 26 35.29 -4.29 3.47
C ASP A 26 34.37 -4.18 2.26
N LYS A 27 33.76 -3.00 2.12
CA LYS A 27 33.15 -2.58 0.86
C LYS A 27 34.28 -2.14 -0.06
N ASN A 28 34.84 -3.07 -0.83
CA ASN A 28 35.53 -2.82 -2.10
C ASN A 28 35.93 -4.17 -2.71
N LEU A 29 34.98 -4.83 -3.38
CA LEU A 29 35.33 -5.79 -4.41
C LEU A 29 35.93 -4.98 -5.57
N PRO A 30 37.12 -5.32 -6.08
CA PRO A 30 37.70 -4.64 -7.23
C PRO A 30 36.88 -5.04 -8.46
N ILE A 31 35.85 -4.25 -8.76
CA ILE A 31 35.25 -4.24 -10.08
C ILE A 31 36.32 -3.62 -10.98
N ASN A 32 36.86 -4.44 -11.89
CA ASN A 32 37.82 -4.02 -12.89
C ASN A 32 37.34 -2.73 -13.55
N ASP A 33 38.16 -1.67 -13.52
CA ASP A 33 37.82 -0.35 -14.06
C ASP A 33 37.36 -0.41 -15.53
N GLN A 34 37.79 -1.43 -16.29
CA GLN A 34 37.34 -1.67 -17.67
C GLN A 34 35.92 -2.25 -17.78
N VAL A 35 35.45 -2.99 -16.77
CA VAL A 35 34.06 -3.47 -16.70
C VAL A 35 33.14 -2.33 -16.28
N GLN A 36 33.60 -1.46 -15.38
CA GLN A 36 32.86 -0.27 -15.00
C GLN A 36 32.75 0.71 -16.19
N GLU A 37 33.83 0.93 -16.94
CA GLU A 37 33.82 1.75 -18.17
C GLU A 37 32.92 1.16 -19.27
N TYR A 38 32.83 -0.17 -19.41
CA TYR A 38 31.92 -0.82 -20.38
C TYR A 38 30.44 -0.81 -19.92
N LEU A 39 30.20 -0.86 -18.61
CA LEU A 39 28.85 -0.73 -18.02
C LEU A 39 28.37 0.73 -18.01
N ASP A 40 29.28 1.69 -17.87
CA ASP A 40 29.02 3.13 -17.96
C ASP A 40 28.89 3.58 -19.43
N ALA A 41 29.51 2.87 -20.39
CA ALA A 41 29.35 3.06 -21.83
C ALA A 41 28.12 2.33 -22.42
N LEU A 42 27.49 1.41 -21.69
CA LEU A 42 26.11 0.98 -21.90
C LEU A 42 25.18 2.10 -21.42
N ASP A 43 25.22 3.18 -22.21
CA ASP A 43 24.54 4.43 -22.01
C ASP A 43 23.09 4.17 -21.56
N SER A 44 22.76 4.66 -20.36
CA SER A 44 21.43 4.60 -19.74
C SER A 44 20.27 5.12 -20.64
N THR A 45 20.60 5.63 -21.82
CA THR A 45 19.70 6.16 -22.84
C THR A 45 19.09 5.11 -23.77
N ASN A 46 19.66 3.89 -23.87
CA ASN A 46 19.25 2.95 -24.91
C ASN A 46 18.22 1.89 -24.50
N TRP A 47 17.87 1.76 -23.21
CA TRP A 47 16.75 0.90 -22.79
C TRP A 47 15.45 1.69 -22.66
N LEU A 48 14.32 0.98 -22.77
CA LEU A 48 13.00 1.55 -22.55
C LEU A 48 12.90 2.02 -21.10
N GLU A 49 12.54 3.28 -20.90
CA GLU A 49 12.39 3.87 -19.57
C GLU A 49 11.44 3.03 -18.72
N ASN A 50 11.76 2.85 -17.44
CA ASN A 50 11.04 1.99 -16.49
C ASN A 50 10.95 0.49 -16.84
N SER A 51 11.51 0.02 -17.96
CA SER A 51 11.55 -1.43 -18.26
C SER A 51 12.39 -2.22 -17.27
N ASN A 52 13.34 -1.58 -16.59
CA ASN A 52 14.14 -2.14 -15.50
C ASN A 52 13.37 -2.41 -14.20
N LYS A 53 12.09 -2.06 -14.14
CA LYS A 53 11.21 -2.35 -13.00
C LYS A 53 10.46 -3.68 -13.16
N ILE A 54 10.48 -4.32 -14.33
CA ILE A 54 9.92 -5.67 -14.47
C ILE A 54 10.76 -6.65 -13.63
N GLY A 55 10.11 -7.56 -12.89
CA GLY A 55 10.79 -8.50 -11.99
C GLY A 55 11.44 -7.86 -10.75
N ILE A 56 11.22 -6.56 -10.51
CA ILE A 56 11.60 -5.93 -9.24
C ILE A 56 10.63 -6.36 -8.15
N GLY A 57 11.14 -6.49 -6.92
CA GLY A 57 10.30 -6.73 -5.77
C GLY A 57 9.45 -5.52 -5.40
N TYR A 58 8.29 -5.79 -4.81
CA TYR A 58 7.33 -4.79 -4.38
C TYR A 58 6.69 -5.20 -3.05
N ASN A 59 6.59 -4.23 -2.15
CA ASN A 59 5.91 -4.37 -0.87
C ASN A 59 4.67 -3.45 -0.85
N PRO A 60 3.47 -4.01 -1.12
CA PRO A 60 2.21 -3.28 -1.08
C PRO A 60 1.91 -2.56 0.23
N LEU A 61 2.53 -2.91 1.37
CA LEU A 61 2.28 -2.18 2.62
C LEU A 61 2.80 -0.75 2.54
N TYR A 62 3.96 -0.53 1.93
CA TYR A 62 4.65 0.76 1.92
C TYR A 62 4.17 1.70 0.82
N GLY A 63 3.65 1.19 -0.29
CA GLY A 63 3.29 2.03 -1.42
C GLY A 63 1.99 1.62 -2.04
N THR A 64 1.19 2.61 -2.42
CA THR A 64 0.03 2.45 -3.31
C THR A 64 0.42 2.90 -4.72
N PRO A 65 -0.12 2.28 -5.78
CA PRO A 65 0.05 2.76 -7.15
C PRO A 65 -0.66 4.09 -7.43
N VAL A 66 -1.52 4.59 -6.53
CA VAL A 66 -2.34 5.79 -6.75
C VAL A 66 -1.75 7.01 -6.05
N CYS A 67 -1.77 8.14 -6.73
CA CYS A 67 -1.22 9.39 -6.21
C CYS A 67 -2.31 10.36 -5.79
N TYR A 68 -2.52 10.53 -4.49
CA TYR A 68 -3.54 11.43 -3.96
C TYR A 68 -2.99 12.82 -3.60
N THR A 69 -1.72 12.92 -3.20
CA THR A 69 -1.12 14.17 -2.68
C THR A 69 -0.54 15.11 -3.73
N GLY A 70 -0.54 14.73 -5.00
CA GLY A 70 0.12 15.48 -6.06
C GLY A 70 1.58 15.11 -6.31
N SER A 71 2.22 14.49 -5.32
CA SER A 71 3.63 14.05 -5.38
C SER A 71 3.68 12.54 -5.39
N CYS A 72 3.78 11.95 -6.58
CA CYS A 72 3.92 10.51 -6.75
C CYS A 72 5.30 10.05 -6.31
N GLN A 73 5.36 9.42 -5.15
CA GLN A 73 6.46 8.54 -4.79
C GLN A 73 5.91 7.14 -5.00
N MET A 74 6.42 6.41 -6.00
CA MET A 74 6.15 4.98 -6.08
C MET A 74 6.94 4.28 -4.98
N GLU A 75 6.47 4.46 -3.75
CA GLU A 75 6.96 3.79 -2.56
C GLU A 75 6.71 2.27 -2.69
N GLY A 76 7.39 1.48 -1.88
CA GLY A 76 7.23 0.02 -1.88
C GLY A 76 8.02 -0.74 -2.93
N PHE A 77 8.67 -0.09 -3.91
CA PHE A 77 9.65 -0.78 -4.75
C PHE A 77 10.87 -1.21 -3.94
N GLY A 78 11.14 -2.51 -3.96
CA GLY A 78 12.32 -3.13 -3.36
C GLY A 78 13.46 -3.30 -4.36
N ARG A 79 14.26 -4.35 -4.13
CA ARG A 79 15.38 -4.72 -4.98
C ARG A 79 14.98 -5.70 -6.09
N SER A 80 15.86 -5.86 -7.07
CA SER A 80 15.61 -6.78 -8.19
C SER A 80 15.57 -8.23 -7.72
N ILE A 81 14.49 -8.94 -8.00
CA ILE A 81 14.37 -10.38 -7.73
C ILE A 81 14.88 -11.19 -8.90
N PHE A 82 14.70 -10.66 -10.12
CA PHE A 82 15.22 -11.26 -11.35
C PHE A 82 16.42 -10.48 -11.88
N LYS A 83 17.28 -11.17 -12.62
CA LYS A 83 18.33 -10.58 -13.42
C LYS A 83 17.75 -10.14 -14.77
N LEU A 84 18.04 -8.90 -15.16
CA LEU A 84 17.58 -8.33 -16.43
C LEU A 84 18.78 -8.15 -17.36
N ASN A 85 18.74 -8.80 -18.52
CA ASN A 85 19.76 -8.68 -19.56
C ASN A 85 19.18 -7.93 -20.76
N TYR A 86 19.91 -6.95 -21.30
CA TYR A 86 19.46 -6.11 -22.42
C TYR A 86 20.38 -6.31 -23.62
N LEU A 87 20.22 -7.43 -24.33
CA LEU A 87 21.22 -7.82 -25.34
C LEU A 87 20.97 -7.20 -26.72
N ARG A 88 19.71 -7.10 -27.15
CA ARG A 88 19.37 -6.65 -28.51
C ARG A 88 17.97 -6.06 -28.62
N PRO A 89 17.73 -5.13 -29.55
CA PRO A 89 16.39 -4.67 -29.87
C PRO A 89 15.53 -5.84 -30.34
N LYS A 90 14.26 -5.89 -29.92
CA LYS A 90 13.31 -6.86 -30.44
C LYS A 90 12.84 -6.39 -31.84
N PRO A 91 12.94 -7.21 -32.89
CA PRO A 91 12.44 -6.83 -34.20
C PRO A 91 10.91 -6.69 -34.19
N GLY A 92 10.37 -5.74 -34.96
CA GLY A 92 8.92 -5.55 -35.11
C GLY A 92 8.23 -4.82 -33.95
N THR A 93 8.97 -4.18 -33.05
CA THR A 93 8.42 -3.38 -31.95
C THR A 93 8.18 -1.92 -32.33
N CYS A 94 7.33 -1.24 -31.57
CA CYS A 94 7.02 0.20 -31.68
C CYS A 94 8.09 1.11 -31.08
N THR A 95 9.13 0.53 -30.48
CA THR A 95 10.26 1.25 -29.92
C THR A 95 11.56 0.65 -30.43
N GLN A 96 12.56 1.48 -30.68
CA GLN A 96 13.93 1.04 -30.99
C GLN A 96 14.76 0.78 -29.73
N LYS A 97 14.22 1.16 -28.55
CA LYS A 97 14.90 0.97 -27.27
C LYS A 97 14.94 -0.52 -26.88
N LEU A 98 15.99 -0.89 -26.16
CA LEU A 98 16.18 -2.22 -25.61
C LEU A 98 15.15 -2.52 -24.51
N ILE A 99 14.76 -3.78 -24.40
CA ILE A 99 14.00 -4.32 -23.27
C ILE A 99 14.70 -5.57 -22.74
N PRO A 100 14.38 -6.03 -21.52
CA PRO A 100 14.97 -7.24 -20.99
C PRO A 100 14.67 -8.47 -21.85
N GLU A 101 15.61 -9.40 -21.89
CA GLU A 101 15.37 -10.74 -22.43
C GLU A 101 14.28 -11.46 -21.61
N ASN A 102 13.58 -12.40 -22.28
CA ASN A 102 12.43 -13.13 -21.71
C ASN A 102 11.28 -12.22 -21.23
N VAL A 103 11.18 -11.01 -21.77
CA VAL A 103 10.04 -10.10 -21.54
C VAL A 103 9.40 -9.75 -22.87
N ASP A 104 8.12 -10.07 -23.03
CA ASP A 104 7.35 -9.71 -24.21
C ASP A 104 6.88 -8.27 -24.16
N LEU A 105 6.79 -7.66 -25.34
CA LEU A 105 6.43 -6.27 -25.53
C LEU A 105 5.22 -6.20 -26.45
N ASP A 106 4.12 -5.68 -25.93
CA ASP A 106 2.92 -5.39 -26.69
C ASP A 106 2.82 -3.88 -26.92
N CYS A 107 2.73 -3.50 -28.20
CA CYS A 107 2.55 -2.11 -28.60
C CYS A 107 1.08 -1.74 -28.55
N LEU A 108 0.74 -0.69 -27.80
CA LEU A 108 -0.64 -0.27 -27.60
C LEU A 108 -0.91 1.01 -28.39
N PRO A 109 -1.98 1.08 -29.20
CA PRO A 109 -2.24 2.22 -30.07
C PRO A 109 -2.90 3.42 -29.36
N SER A 110 -2.69 3.63 -28.06
CA SER A 110 -3.47 4.64 -27.33
C SER A 110 -2.97 6.06 -27.59
N THR A 111 -3.64 6.77 -28.50
CA THR A 111 -3.58 8.25 -28.60
C THR A 111 -4.82 8.91 -28.04
N THR A 112 -5.86 8.14 -27.76
CA THR A 112 -7.09 8.61 -27.13
C THR A 112 -6.95 8.53 -25.61
N TRP A 113 -7.31 9.61 -24.95
CA TRP A 113 -7.48 9.66 -23.50
C TRP A 113 -8.96 9.91 -23.22
N ASP A 114 -9.54 9.06 -22.37
CA ASP A 114 -10.81 9.36 -21.70
C ASP A 114 -10.50 9.60 -20.22
N ALA A 115 -11.22 10.54 -19.64
CA ALA A 115 -11.09 10.88 -18.24
C ALA A 115 -12.19 10.16 -17.44
N ASN A 116 -11.81 9.31 -16.50
CA ASN A 116 -12.75 8.69 -15.56
C ASN A 116 -12.71 9.42 -14.23
N THR A 117 -13.87 9.71 -13.67
CA THR A 117 -13.99 10.34 -12.35
C THR A 117 -14.61 9.36 -11.37
N GLU A 118 -13.92 9.10 -10.27
CA GLU A 118 -14.43 8.32 -9.14
C GLU A 118 -14.62 9.20 -7.90
N SER A 119 -15.60 8.86 -7.07
CA SER A 119 -15.87 9.53 -5.79
C SER A 119 -15.48 8.59 -4.66
N ILE A 120 -14.65 9.08 -3.74
CA ILE A 120 -14.08 8.29 -2.64
C ILE A 120 -14.44 9.01 -1.34
N SER A 121 -15.38 8.43 -0.61
CA SER A 121 -15.91 8.96 0.66
C SER A 121 -15.76 7.97 1.81
N THR A 122 -15.51 6.69 1.51
CA THR A 122 -15.37 5.60 2.49
C THR A 122 -14.05 4.84 2.33
N LEU A 123 -13.64 4.12 3.38
CA LEU A 123 -12.46 3.25 3.33
C LEU A 123 -12.63 2.11 2.31
N HIS A 124 -13.86 1.64 2.08
CA HIS A 124 -14.14 0.61 1.10
C HIS A 124 -13.94 1.12 -0.34
N GLU A 125 -14.50 2.29 -0.67
CA GLU A 125 -14.29 2.93 -1.98
C GLU A 125 -12.81 3.24 -2.23
N LEU A 126 -12.07 3.67 -1.20
CA LEU A 126 -10.62 3.85 -1.29
C LEU A 126 -9.90 2.53 -1.62
N HIS A 127 -10.32 1.43 -0.99
CA HIS A 127 -9.74 0.11 -1.23
C HIS A 127 -10.01 -0.36 -2.65
N GLU A 128 -11.23 -0.19 -3.15
CA GLU A 128 -11.58 -0.49 -4.54
C GLU A 128 -10.78 0.37 -5.54
N SER A 129 -10.67 1.69 -5.30
CA SER A 129 -9.87 2.61 -6.14
C SER A 129 -8.42 2.14 -6.28
N ILE A 130 -7.77 1.75 -5.16
CA ILE A 130 -6.39 1.27 -5.17
C ILE A 130 -6.27 -0.11 -5.84
N THR A 131 -7.13 -1.05 -5.48
CA THR A 131 -7.03 -2.45 -5.97
C THR A 131 -7.33 -2.57 -7.46
N ASN A 132 -8.20 -1.73 -8.02
CA ASN A 132 -8.46 -1.68 -9.47
C ASN A 132 -7.22 -1.31 -10.30
N LYS A 133 -6.18 -0.73 -9.69
CA LYS A 133 -4.90 -0.38 -10.35
C LYS A 133 -3.82 -1.45 -10.20
N VAL A 134 -4.03 -2.50 -9.40
CA VAL A 134 -3.07 -3.60 -9.20
C VAL A 134 -3.73 -4.93 -9.54
N ASP A 135 -3.25 -5.60 -10.59
CA ASP A 135 -3.70 -6.95 -10.87
C ASP A 135 -2.86 -7.93 -10.03
N ALA A 136 -3.36 -8.33 -8.85
CA ALA A 136 -2.69 -9.35 -8.03
C ALA A 136 -3.11 -10.75 -8.49
N ALA A 137 -2.23 -11.45 -9.21
CA ALA A 137 -2.50 -12.82 -9.64
C ALA A 137 -2.27 -13.80 -8.45
N GLY A 138 -3.31 -14.52 -8.04
CA GLY A 138 -3.15 -15.84 -7.44
C GLY A 138 -3.08 -15.98 -5.91
N SER A 139 -3.42 -14.97 -5.09
CA SER A 139 -3.82 -15.29 -3.70
C SER A 139 -4.71 -14.21 -3.10
N GLY A 140 -5.89 -14.60 -2.61
CA GLY A 140 -6.80 -13.71 -1.89
C GLY A 140 -6.16 -13.10 -0.63
N THR A 141 -5.08 -13.72 -0.13
CA THR A 141 -4.28 -13.30 1.03
C THR A 141 -3.69 -11.90 0.89
N TYR A 142 -3.46 -11.41 -0.34
CA TYR A 142 -2.87 -10.08 -0.56
C TYR A 142 -3.91 -8.95 -0.62
N SER A 143 -5.20 -9.26 -0.75
CA SER A 143 -6.19 -8.25 -1.10
C SER A 143 -6.62 -7.35 0.08
N THR A 144 -6.68 -7.85 1.31
CA THR A 144 -7.28 -7.12 2.45
C THR A 144 -6.26 -6.33 3.29
N ALA A 145 -5.03 -6.81 3.42
CA ALA A 145 -3.99 -6.19 4.25
C ALA A 145 -3.02 -5.27 3.49
N SER A 146 -3.14 -5.17 2.15
CA SER A 146 -2.26 -4.31 1.34
C SER A 146 -2.51 -2.81 1.61
N PHE A 147 -1.49 -1.98 1.39
CA PHE A 147 -1.52 -0.52 1.49
C PHE A 147 -1.74 -0.02 2.92
N SER A 148 -0.77 -0.24 3.80
CA SER A 148 -0.90 0.04 5.23
C SER A 148 -1.04 1.54 5.50
N TYR A 149 -1.98 1.91 6.36
CA TYR A 149 -2.11 3.26 6.91
C TYR A 149 -0.82 3.71 7.62
N LYS A 150 -0.10 2.79 8.27
CA LYS A 150 1.08 3.12 9.08
C LYS A 150 2.26 3.54 8.21
N THR A 151 2.48 2.85 7.10
CA THR A 151 3.70 2.97 6.30
C THR A 151 3.49 3.67 4.96
N SER A 152 2.31 3.58 4.34
CA SER A 152 2.03 4.22 3.06
C SER A 152 1.58 5.67 3.22
N VAL A 153 2.35 6.63 2.69
CA VAL A 153 2.05 8.06 2.81
C VAL A 153 0.73 8.43 2.14
N GLN A 154 0.50 7.92 0.94
CA GLN A 154 -0.69 8.19 0.14
C GLN A 154 -1.95 7.58 0.76
N THR A 155 -1.85 6.33 1.26
CA THR A 155 -2.97 5.67 1.95
C THR A 155 -3.32 6.43 3.24
N ARG A 156 -2.31 6.78 4.05
CA ARG A 156 -2.52 7.57 5.26
C ARG A 156 -3.21 8.90 4.98
N TYR A 157 -2.78 9.61 3.94
CA TYR A 157 -3.40 10.87 3.52
C TYR A 157 -4.90 10.71 3.24
N MET A 158 -5.28 9.69 2.46
CA MET A 158 -6.69 9.47 2.12
C MET A 158 -7.51 8.98 3.32
N VAL A 159 -6.97 8.07 4.14
CA VAL A 159 -7.65 7.62 5.38
C VAL A 159 -7.87 8.78 6.34
N ASP A 160 -6.87 9.67 6.51
CA ASP A 160 -7.02 10.85 7.35
C ASP A 160 -8.10 11.80 6.82
N ASN A 161 -8.16 12.02 5.51
CA ASN A 161 -9.20 12.86 4.89
C ASN A 161 -10.60 12.27 5.09
N ILE A 162 -10.76 10.96 4.91
CA ILE A 162 -12.04 10.25 5.12
C ILE A 162 -12.44 10.28 6.60
N VAL A 163 -11.56 9.80 7.49
CA VAL A 163 -11.92 9.50 8.89
C VAL A 163 -11.82 10.74 9.78
N LYS A 164 -10.79 11.58 9.62
CA LYS A 164 -10.59 12.77 10.46
C LYS A 164 -11.28 14.00 9.92
N LYS A 165 -11.16 14.26 8.61
CA LYS A 165 -11.65 15.50 8.02
C LYS A 165 -13.09 15.40 7.50
N ASN A 166 -13.63 14.19 7.39
CA ASN A 166 -14.95 13.93 6.81
C ASN A 166 -15.08 14.59 5.43
N THR A 167 -14.15 14.28 4.54
CA THR A 167 -14.11 14.78 3.16
C THR A 167 -14.35 13.67 2.16
N THR A 168 -15.02 14.01 1.07
CA THR A 168 -15.15 13.21 -0.14
C THR A 168 -14.14 13.72 -1.16
N THR A 169 -13.36 12.81 -1.73
CA THR A 169 -12.42 13.11 -2.81
C THR A 169 -13.03 12.70 -4.14
N MET A 170 -13.04 13.60 -5.12
CA MET A 170 -13.30 13.25 -6.52
C MET A 170 -11.97 13.16 -7.25
N GLN A 171 -11.66 11.97 -7.75
CA GLN A 171 -10.43 11.71 -8.48
C GLN A 171 -10.77 11.55 -9.96
N THR A 172 -10.40 12.54 -10.77
CA THR A 172 -10.51 12.47 -12.23
C THR A 172 -9.16 12.04 -12.79
N THR A 173 -9.12 10.96 -13.57
CA THR A 173 -7.89 10.42 -14.16
C THR A 173 -8.05 10.20 -15.66
N ALA A 174 -7.12 10.72 -16.45
CA ALA A 174 -6.93 10.37 -17.85
C ALA A 174 -5.62 9.60 -18.02
N GLN A 175 -5.65 8.51 -18.80
CA GLN A 175 -4.50 7.64 -19.02
C GLN A 175 -4.18 7.52 -20.50
N ILE A 176 -2.89 7.51 -20.82
CA ILE A 176 -2.34 7.21 -22.14
C ILE A 176 -1.56 5.92 -22.02
N SER A 177 -1.99 4.86 -22.71
CA SER A 177 -1.25 3.58 -22.73
C SER A 177 -0.28 3.55 -23.90
N TYR A 178 0.98 3.22 -23.65
CA TYR A 178 2.02 3.16 -24.70
C TYR A 178 2.47 1.73 -24.99
N VAL A 179 3.03 1.06 -23.98
CA VAL A 179 3.63 -0.27 -24.13
C VAL A 179 3.29 -1.12 -22.92
N LYS A 180 2.96 -2.38 -23.13
CA LYS A 180 2.86 -3.37 -22.06
C LYS A 180 4.07 -4.30 -22.13
N LEU A 181 4.73 -4.53 -20.99
CA LEU A 181 5.79 -5.52 -20.84
C LEU A 181 5.28 -6.67 -19.97
N SER A 182 5.43 -7.89 -20.45
CA SER A 182 5.00 -9.10 -19.74
C SER A 182 6.18 -10.06 -19.60
N MET A 183 6.53 -10.43 -18.38
CA MET A 183 7.67 -11.32 -18.16
C MET A 183 7.30 -12.79 -18.43
N PHE A 184 8.20 -13.55 -19.05
CA PHE A 184 8.12 -15.00 -19.10
C PHE A 184 8.93 -15.59 -17.94
N GLU A 185 8.29 -15.60 -16.76
CA GLU A 185 8.92 -15.95 -15.49
C GLU A 185 9.76 -17.23 -15.54
N PRO A 186 9.29 -18.39 -16.08
CA PRO A 186 10.01 -19.66 -15.98
C PRO A 186 11.45 -19.62 -16.52
N THR A 187 11.71 -18.81 -17.55
CA THR A 187 13.04 -18.69 -18.17
C THR A 187 13.91 -17.59 -17.58
N MET A 188 13.34 -16.70 -16.76
CA MET A 188 14.11 -15.62 -16.17
C MET A 188 15.00 -16.11 -15.03
N GLU A 189 16.24 -15.65 -15.01
CA GLU A 189 17.18 -15.98 -13.95
C GLU A 189 16.90 -15.13 -12.70
N LEU A 190 16.92 -15.75 -11.51
CA LEU A 190 16.90 -14.99 -10.25
C LEU A 190 18.18 -14.16 -10.09
N SER A 191 18.07 -12.99 -9.48
CA SER A 191 19.22 -12.14 -9.20
C SER A 191 20.14 -12.78 -8.15
N ASP A 192 21.44 -12.51 -8.25
CA ASP A 192 22.42 -13.03 -7.30
C ASP A 192 22.14 -12.58 -5.85
N PRO A 193 21.77 -11.30 -5.59
CA PRO A 193 21.38 -10.88 -4.24
C PRO A 193 20.18 -11.65 -3.69
N PHE A 194 19.15 -11.91 -4.51
CA PHE A 194 17.97 -12.66 -4.07
C PHE A 194 18.33 -14.11 -3.75
N LYS A 195 19.06 -14.79 -4.66
CA LYS A 195 19.56 -16.16 -4.41
C LYS A 195 20.40 -16.22 -3.14
N TYR A 196 21.30 -15.26 -2.94
CA TYR A 196 22.16 -15.20 -1.77
C TYR A 196 21.36 -15.11 -0.47
N VAL A 197 20.38 -14.20 -0.39
CA VAL A 197 19.55 -14.05 0.82
C VAL A 197 18.74 -15.33 1.10
N ILE A 198 18.12 -15.93 0.09
CA ILE A 198 17.35 -17.17 0.29
C ILE A 198 18.25 -18.34 0.71
N ASN A 199 19.44 -18.46 0.12
CA ASN A 199 20.40 -19.51 0.50
C ASN A 199 20.87 -19.37 1.96
N ASN A 200 21.03 -18.14 2.45
CA ASN A 200 21.53 -17.84 3.80
C ASN A 200 20.42 -17.71 4.86
N LEU A 201 19.14 -17.80 4.48
CA LEU A 201 18.03 -17.82 5.45
C LEU A 201 18.23 -18.96 6.46
N PRO A 202 18.31 -18.67 7.78
CA PRO A 202 18.35 -19.70 8.80
C PRO A 202 17.16 -20.65 8.64
N CYS A 203 17.42 -21.96 8.68
CA CYS A 203 16.37 -22.94 8.49
C CYS A 203 15.99 -23.65 9.77
N CYS A 204 14.70 -24.02 9.72
CA CYS A 204 14.08 -25.22 10.23
C CYS A 204 13.49 -25.09 11.63
N ASN A 205 13.79 -23.97 12.32
CA ASN A 205 13.02 -23.48 13.44
C ASN A 205 12.51 -22.07 13.12
N TYR A 206 11.30 -21.75 13.54
CA TYR A 206 10.77 -20.39 13.51
C TYR A 206 11.06 -19.73 14.86
N ASP A 207 12.23 -19.10 14.97
CA ASP A 207 12.66 -18.34 16.14
C ASP A 207 12.77 -16.84 15.82
N ALA A 208 13.08 -16.04 16.85
CA ALA A 208 13.15 -14.57 16.72
C ALA A 208 14.21 -14.13 15.70
N ASP A 209 15.38 -14.78 15.69
CA ASP A 209 16.47 -14.46 14.75
C ASP A 209 16.05 -14.76 13.30
N THR A 210 15.33 -15.86 13.08
CA THR A 210 14.79 -16.22 11.77
C THR A 210 13.71 -15.24 11.32
N GLU A 211 12.80 -14.84 12.21
CA GLU A 211 11.76 -13.84 11.92
C GLU A 211 12.39 -12.48 11.57
N GLU A 212 13.34 -12.01 12.38
CA GLU A 212 14.08 -10.76 12.14
C GLU A 212 14.80 -10.80 10.79
N TYR A 213 15.49 -11.90 10.47
CA TYR A 213 16.15 -12.08 9.18
C TYR A 213 15.16 -11.96 8.01
N ILE A 214 14.00 -12.61 8.11
CA ILE A 214 12.98 -12.57 7.07
C ILE A 214 12.45 -11.14 6.89
N TYR A 215 12.18 -10.44 7.99
CA TYR A 215 11.67 -9.08 7.95
C TYR A 215 12.67 -8.15 7.26
N ASP A 216 13.93 -8.16 7.71
CA ASP A 216 14.93 -7.21 7.25
C ASP A 216 15.44 -7.51 5.85
N TYR A 217 15.78 -8.76 5.55
CA TYR A 217 16.46 -9.12 4.30
C TYR A 217 15.53 -9.61 3.20
N ILE A 218 14.29 -9.97 3.51
CA ILE A 218 13.31 -10.45 2.52
C ILE A 218 12.19 -9.43 2.36
N LEU A 219 11.37 -9.22 3.40
CA LEU A 219 10.15 -8.42 3.30
C LEU A 219 10.42 -6.92 3.14
N ASN A 220 11.38 -6.37 3.88
CA ASN A 220 11.74 -4.95 3.81
C ASN A 220 12.70 -4.66 2.64
N TYR A 221 13.55 -5.61 2.27
CA TYR A 221 14.57 -5.40 1.23
C TYR A 221 14.08 -5.67 -0.20
N PHE A 222 13.36 -6.78 -0.40
CA PHE A 222 12.76 -7.13 -1.70
C PHE A 222 11.25 -6.82 -1.73
N GLY A 223 10.55 -6.97 -0.61
CA GLY A 223 9.09 -7.10 -0.63
C GLY A 223 8.68 -8.57 -0.75
N TYR A 224 7.37 -8.82 -0.61
CA TYR A 224 6.79 -10.17 -0.71
C TYR A 224 6.08 -10.43 -2.04
N THR A 225 6.13 -9.47 -2.95
CA THR A 225 5.65 -9.63 -4.33
C THR A 225 6.71 -9.15 -5.31
N TYR A 226 6.52 -9.42 -6.60
CA TYR A 226 7.30 -8.86 -7.69
C TYR A 226 6.42 -8.48 -8.87
N LEU A 227 6.90 -7.54 -9.67
CA LEU A 227 6.18 -7.07 -10.85
C LEU A 227 6.34 -8.07 -12.00
N SER A 228 5.25 -8.73 -12.39
CA SER A 228 5.23 -9.70 -13.49
C SER A 228 4.79 -9.12 -14.83
N THR A 229 4.08 -8.00 -14.78
CA THR A 229 3.63 -7.25 -15.94
C THR A 229 3.64 -5.78 -15.58
N ILE A 230 4.07 -4.93 -16.51
CA ILE A 230 3.95 -3.47 -16.37
C ILE A 230 3.31 -2.89 -17.62
N LEU A 231 2.40 -1.96 -17.41
CA LEU A 231 1.83 -1.10 -18.45
C LEU A 231 2.50 0.27 -18.32
N LEU A 232 3.22 0.65 -19.36
CA LEU A 232 3.91 1.92 -19.49
C LEU A 232 3.04 2.91 -20.27
N GLY A 233 3.07 4.16 -19.84
CA GLY A 233 2.19 5.19 -20.36
C GLY A 233 2.35 6.54 -19.65
N GLY A 234 1.27 7.31 -19.60
CA GLY A 234 1.21 8.58 -18.89
C GLY A 234 -0.11 8.72 -18.15
N ILE A 235 -0.09 9.44 -17.02
CA ILE A 235 -1.28 9.73 -16.21
C ILE A 235 -1.41 11.23 -16.08
N ALA A 236 -2.59 11.77 -16.39
CA ALA A 236 -3.02 13.08 -15.94
C ALA A 236 -4.15 12.88 -14.94
N GLN A 237 -4.05 13.52 -13.78
CA GLN A 237 -4.98 13.32 -12.69
C GLN A 237 -5.27 14.64 -11.97
N GLU A 238 -6.50 14.78 -11.52
CA GLU A 238 -6.91 15.82 -10.59
C GLU A 238 -7.67 15.20 -9.42
N ASN A 239 -7.31 15.59 -8.21
CA ASN A 239 -8.01 15.26 -6.97
C ASN A 239 -8.65 16.53 -6.43
N VAL A 240 -9.97 16.52 -6.30
CA VAL A 240 -10.75 17.61 -5.70
C VAL A 240 -11.31 17.13 -4.37
N LEU A 241 -11.06 17.86 -3.29
CA LEU A 241 -11.55 17.51 -1.96
C LEU A 241 -12.69 18.45 -1.56
N ILE A 242 -13.81 17.86 -1.13
CA ILE A 242 -14.99 18.59 -0.63
C ILE A 242 -15.42 17.97 0.69
N ASN A 243 -15.92 18.78 1.61
CA ASN A 243 -16.56 18.27 2.83
C ASN A 243 -17.75 17.34 2.47
N THR A 244 -17.82 16.16 3.08
CA THR A 244 -18.83 15.14 2.76
C THR A 244 -20.26 15.64 2.92
N GLU A 245 -20.56 16.49 3.92
CA GLU A 245 -21.91 17.06 4.06
C GLU A 245 -22.25 18.03 2.92
N SER A 246 -21.27 18.80 2.45
CA SER A 246 -21.45 19.68 1.30
C SER A 246 -21.66 18.89 0.02
N TYR A 247 -20.90 17.80 -0.17
CA TYR A 247 -21.11 16.84 -1.25
C TYR A 247 -22.55 16.29 -1.24
N GLN A 248 -23.00 15.75 -0.10
CA GLN A 248 -24.35 15.19 0.04
C GLN A 248 -25.45 16.22 -0.21
N LYS A 249 -25.28 17.46 0.27
CA LYS A 249 -26.24 18.56 0.03
C LYS A 249 -26.32 18.92 -1.46
N MET A 250 -25.18 19.04 -2.13
CA MET A 250 -25.15 19.31 -3.57
C MET A 250 -25.83 18.19 -4.36
N GLN A 251 -25.52 16.93 -4.04
CA GLN A 251 -26.13 15.77 -4.68
C GLN A 251 -27.66 15.72 -4.45
N ALA A 252 -28.11 16.01 -3.22
CA ALA A 252 -29.53 16.10 -2.89
C ALA A 252 -30.26 17.23 -3.63
N ASN A 253 -29.55 18.31 -3.99
CA ASN A 253 -30.07 19.40 -4.82
C ASN A 253 -30.07 19.06 -6.33
N GLY A 254 -29.69 17.83 -6.70
CA GLY A 254 -29.66 17.36 -8.09
C GLY A 254 -28.39 17.74 -8.85
N LEU A 255 -27.33 18.17 -8.16
CA LEU A 255 -26.05 18.45 -8.79
C LEU A 255 -25.27 17.16 -9.10
N ASP A 256 -24.84 17.00 -10.35
CA ASP A 256 -23.93 15.93 -10.75
C ASP A 256 -22.47 16.32 -10.47
N ILE A 257 -22.05 16.09 -9.23
CA ILE A 257 -20.72 16.48 -8.73
C ILE A 257 -19.59 15.74 -9.46
N VAL A 258 -19.83 14.51 -9.90
CA VAL A 258 -18.84 13.71 -10.66
C VAL A 258 -18.61 14.35 -12.03
N ASN A 259 -19.68 14.76 -12.70
CA ASN A 259 -19.60 15.50 -13.95
C ASN A 259 -18.90 16.87 -13.79
N GLU A 260 -19.16 17.59 -12.71
CA GLU A 260 -18.50 18.89 -12.45
C GLU A 260 -17.00 18.73 -12.13
N ALA A 261 -16.60 17.70 -11.39
CA ALA A 261 -15.19 17.38 -11.18
C ALA A 261 -14.50 16.92 -12.47
N LYS A 262 -15.21 16.22 -13.36
CA LYS A 262 -14.71 15.91 -14.71
C LYS A 262 -14.54 17.19 -15.53
N ALA A 263 -15.51 18.11 -15.49
CA ALA A 263 -15.42 19.40 -16.17
C ALA A 263 -14.21 20.22 -15.69
N GLU A 264 -14.00 20.31 -14.38
CA GLU A 264 -12.84 21.01 -13.79
C GLU A 264 -11.52 20.44 -14.31
N PHE A 265 -11.40 19.11 -14.37
CA PHE A 265 -10.22 18.46 -14.92
C PHE A 265 -9.93 18.92 -16.35
N PHE A 266 -10.92 18.93 -17.24
CA PHE A 266 -10.73 19.40 -18.62
C PHE A 266 -10.37 20.89 -18.70
N ILE A 267 -10.90 21.73 -17.79
CA ILE A 267 -10.56 23.14 -17.70
C ILE A 267 -9.10 23.32 -17.27
N THR A 268 -8.72 22.68 -16.16
CA THR A 268 -7.35 22.68 -15.61
C THR A 268 -6.33 22.20 -16.65
N MET A 269 -6.68 21.15 -17.40
CA MET A 269 -5.80 20.51 -18.37
C MET A 269 -5.82 21.16 -19.77
N GLY A 270 -6.36 22.39 -19.89
CA GLY A 270 -6.33 23.16 -21.13
C GLY A 270 -7.16 22.56 -22.27
N ALA A 271 -8.15 21.73 -21.95
CA ALA A 271 -9.03 21.03 -22.90
C ALA A 271 -10.51 21.40 -22.71
N LYS A 272 -10.78 22.62 -22.22
CA LYS A 272 -12.13 23.12 -21.97
C LYS A 272 -13.09 22.94 -23.17
N GLN A 273 -12.62 23.09 -24.42
CA GLN A 273 -13.49 22.91 -25.60
C GLN A 273 -13.99 21.47 -25.81
N GLN A 274 -13.40 20.48 -25.13
CA GLN A 274 -13.77 19.07 -25.26
C GLN A 274 -14.87 18.64 -24.29
N TYR A 275 -15.28 19.54 -23.37
CA TYR A 275 -16.27 19.24 -22.36
C TYR A 275 -17.35 20.32 -22.29
N THR A 276 -18.61 19.90 -22.31
CA THR A 276 -19.75 20.82 -22.13
C THR A 276 -20.15 20.82 -20.67
N TYR A 277 -20.23 22.00 -20.06
CA TYR A 277 -20.66 22.15 -18.66
C TYR A 277 -21.45 23.45 -18.47
N ASN A 278 -22.26 23.51 -17.41
CA ASN A 278 -22.96 24.72 -17.03
C ASN A 278 -22.07 25.57 -16.11
N LYS A 279 -21.72 26.78 -16.56
CA LYS A 279 -20.80 27.65 -15.81
C LYS A 279 -21.29 27.97 -14.40
N ASN A 280 -22.57 28.30 -14.20
CA ASN A 280 -23.09 28.68 -12.88
C ASN A 280 -23.03 27.50 -11.91
N THR A 281 -23.35 26.32 -12.42
CA THR A 281 -23.30 25.04 -11.70
C THR A 281 -21.88 24.69 -11.29
N HIS A 282 -20.93 24.83 -12.20
CA HIS A 282 -19.51 24.63 -11.94
C HIS A 282 -18.95 25.66 -10.94
N ASP A 283 -19.29 26.93 -11.10
CA ASP A 283 -18.88 27.98 -10.16
C ASP A 283 -19.41 27.69 -8.74
N GLU A 284 -20.66 27.22 -8.61
CA GLU A 284 -21.23 26.75 -7.33
C GLU A 284 -20.42 25.58 -6.74
N PHE A 285 -20.11 24.56 -7.53
CA PHE A 285 -19.26 23.44 -7.12
C PHE A 285 -17.89 23.92 -6.62
N MET A 286 -17.22 24.81 -7.38
CA MET A 286 -15.90 25.33 -7.03
C MET A 286 -15.90 26.16 -5.74
N THR A 287 -17.03 26.77 -5.35
CA THR A 287 -17.12 27.43 -4.02
C THR A 287 -17.06 26.47 -2.83
N ARG A 288 -17.28 25.17 -3.06
CA ARG A 288 -17.26 24.12 -2.02
C ARG A 288 -15.95 23.34 -1.98
N VAL A 289 -15.09 23.52 -2.98
CA VAL A 289 -13.78 22.88 -3.06
C VAL A 289 -12.87 23.41 -1.96
N GLN A 290 -12.33 22.50 -1.15
CA GLN A 290 -11.42 22.82 -0.05
C GLN A 290 -9.96 22.75 -0.50
N GLU A 291 -9.61 21.68 -1.21
CA GLU A 291 -8.27 21.43 -1.72
C GLU A 291 -8.37 20.87 -3.14
N LYS A 292 -7.37 21.18 -3.96
CA LYS A 292 -7.25 20.68 -5.33
C LYS A 292 -5.79 20.32 -5.62
N HIS A 293 -5.56 19.12 -6.11
CA HIS A 293 -4.24 18.65 -6.53
C HIS A 293 -4.29 18.18 -7.97
N VAL A 294 -3.37 18.69 -8.79
CA VAL A 294 -3.25 18.34 -10.21
C VAL A 294 -1.91 17.67 -10.41
N THR A 295 -1.88 16.59 -11.17
CA THR A 295 -0.66 15.81 -11.38
C THR A 295 -0.62 15.24 -12.77
N THR A 296 0.53 15.41 -13.43
CA THR A 296 0.86 14.72 -14.66
C THR A 296 2.10 13.87 -14.43
N LEU A 297 2.08 12.62 -14.89
CA LEU A 297 3.17 11.67 -14.77
C LEU A 297 3.53 11.11 -16.14
N GLY A 298 4.83 11.07 -16.42
CA GLY A 298 5.35 10.74 -17.74
C GLY A 298 5.16 11.89 -18.72
N GLY A 299 5.79 11.75 -19.89
CA GLY A 299 5.92 12.82 -20.87
C GLY A 299 6.66 14.04 -20.32
N ASP A 300 6.37 15.21 -20.92
CA ASP A 300 6.81 16.52 -20.49
C ASP A 300 5.74 17.16 -19.60
N THR A 301 5.95 17.07 -18.29
CA THR A 301 5.01 17.57 -17.26
C THR A 301 4.98 19.10 -17.16
N SER A 302 5.78 19.84 -17.94
CA SER A 302 5.71 21.30 -18.00
C SER A 302 4.58 21.79 -18.92
N LEU A 303 4.03 20.91 -19.75
CA LEU A 303 2.94 21.21 -20.68
C LEU A 303 1.59 21.23 -19.95
N THR A 304 0.83 22.31 -20.14
CA THR A 304 -0.48 22.50 -19.50
C THR A 304 -1.65 21.97 -20.32
N SER A 305 -1.46 21.75 -21.62
CA SER A 305 -2.46 21.13 -22.49
C SER A 305 -2.29 19.61 -22.47
N ILE A 306 -3.33 18.88 -22.08
CA ILE A 306 -3.36 17.41 -22.13
C ILE A 306 -3.12 16.87 -23.54
N GLU A 307 -3.53 17.58 -24.59
CA GLU A 307 -3.26 17.17 -25.98
C GLU A 307 -1.77 17.25 -26.30
N GLN A 308 -1.10 18.34 -25.90
CA GLN A 308 0.34 18.50 -26.11
C GLN A 308 1.14 17.53 -25.24
N TRP A 309 0.79 17.42 -23.95
CA TRP A 309 1.40 16.49 -23.00
C TRP A 309 1.29 15.05 -23.48
N SER A 310 0.10 14.59 -23.91
CA SER A 310 -0.11 13.20 -24.33
C SER A 310 0.82 12.76 -25.47
N LYS A 311 1.17 13.67 -26.39
CA LYS A 311 2.10 13.39 -27.51
C LYS A 311 3.54 13.16 -27.05
N THR A 312 3.89 13.61 -25.86
CA THR A 312 5.24 13.43 -25.27
C THR A 312 5.36 12.16 -24.42
N VAL A 313 4.25 11.52 -24.05
CA VAL A 313 4.25 10.31 -23.21
C VAL A 313 5.17 9.20 -23.75
N PRO A 314 5.19 8.87 -25.07
CA PRO A 314 6.06 7.82 -25.58
C PRO A 314 7.57 8.03 -25.36
N SER A 315 8.04 9.28 -25.22
CA SER A 315 9.47 9.56 -25.01
C SER A 315 9.89 9.39 -23.55
N ASN A 316 8.97 9.57 -22.61
CA ASN A 316 9.19 9.45 -21.18
C ASN A 316 8.00 8.74 -20.47
N PRO A 317 7.76 7.44 -20.76
CA PRO A 317 6.63 6.74 -20.18
C PRO A 317 6.90 6.33 -18.71
N VAL A 318 5.86 6.37 -17.90
CA VAL A 318 5.86 5.89 -16.51
C VAL A 318 5.02 4.62 -16.36
N ILE A 319 5.16 3.89 -15.26
CA ILE A 319 4.32 2.74 -14.95
C ILE A 319 2.94 3.25 -14.54
N ILE A 320 1.90 2.90 -15.31
CA ILE A 320 0.52 3.32 -15.06
C ILE A 320 -0.38 2.20 -14.53
N LYS A 321 0.03 0.95 -14.73
CA LYS A 321 -0.60 -0.26 -14.17
C LYS A 321 0.47 -1.36 -14.07
N PHE A 322 0.36 -2.25 -13.10
CA PHE A 322 1.21 -3.42 -13.01
C PHE A 322 0.49 -4.60 -12.38
N SER A 323 1.05 -5.80 -12.61
CA SER A 323 0.56 -7.04 -12.03
C SER A 323 1.58 -7.63 -11.07
N LEU A 324 1.13 -8.04 -9.90
CA LEU A 324 1.97 -8.60 -8.86
C LEU A 324 1.88 -10.11 -8.84
N GLN A 325 3.02 -10.77 -8.62
CA GLN A 325 3.12 -12.18 -8.29
C GLN A 325 3.87 -12.37 -6.99
N SER A 326 3.58 -13.47 -6.31
CA SER A 326 4.17 -13.81 -5.04
C SER A 326 5.61 -14.31 -5.17
N ILE A 327 6.52 -13.82 -4.31
CA ILE A 327 7.89 -14.37 -4.27
C ILE A 327 7.92 -15.83 -3.81
N PHE A 328 6.91 -16.32 -3.09
CA PHE A 328 6.87 -17.70 -2.59
C PHE A 328 6.89 -18.74 -3.70
N ASN A 329 6.30 -18.40 -4.86
CA ASN A 329 6.27 -19.30 -6.01
C ASN A 329 7.69 -19.55 -6.58
N LEU A 330 8.65 -18.68 -6.26
CA LEU A 330 10.04 -18.79 -6.71
C LEU A 330 10.87 -19.73 -5.82
N LEU A 331 10.40 -20.05 -4.61
CA LEU A 331 11.11 -20.88 -3.64
C LEU A 331 10.80 -22.36 -3.88
N ASN A 332 11.42 -22.91 -4.93
CA ASN A 332 11.23 -24.28 -5.34
C ASN A 332 12.54 -24.95 -5.77
N GLN A 333 12.50 -26.28 -5.92
CA GLN A 333 13.69 -27.07 -6.27
C GLN A 333 14.22 -26.81 -7.69
N VAL A 334 13.41 -26.23 -8.59
CA VAL A 334 13.89 -25.87 -9.93
C VAL A 334 14.81 -24.65 -9.86
N ARG A 335 14.47 -23.67 -9.03
CA ARG A 335 15.23 -22.43 -8.84
C ARG A 335 16.38 -22.58 -7.84
N PHE A 336 16.23 -23.47 -6.86
CA PHE A 336 17.20 -23.74 -5.79
C PHE A 336 17.55 -25.23 -5.71
N PRO A 337 18.12 -25.84 -6.77
CA PRO A 337 18.32 -27.29 -6.86
C PRO A 337 19.29 -27.86 -5.82
N ASN A 338 20.14 -27.02 -5.24
CA ASN A 338 21.11 -27.41 -4.23
C ASN A 338 20.59 -27.20 -2.79
N ASP A 339 19.40 -26.65 -2.61
CA ASP A 339 18.80 -26.41 -1.31
C ASP A 339 17.67 -27.41 -1.04
N SER A 340 18.03 -28.54 -0.41
CA SER A 340 17.06 -29.57 -0.02
C SER A 340 15.97 -29.07 0.95
N LEU A 341 16.18 -27.92 1.61
CA LEU A 341 15.30 -27.34 2.62
C LEU A 341 14.49 -26.14 2.08
N ILE A 342 14.51 -25.87 0.77
CA ILE A 342 13.84 -24.70 0.18
C ILE A 342 12.34 -24.63 0.48
N GLN A 343 11.66 -25.79 0.59
CA GLN A 343 10.25 -25.83 0.95
C GLN A 343 10.02 -25.40 2.41
N ASN A 344 10.85 -25.86 3.34
CA ASN A 344 10.80 -25.43 4.74
C ASN A 344 11.02 -23.92 4.85
N LYS A 345 11.99 -23.37 4.11
CA LYS A 345 12.23 -21.93 4.01
C LYS A 345 11.01 -21.17 3.50
N SER A 346 10.36 -21.68 2.45
CA SER A 346 9.12 -21.09 1.92
C SER A 346 8.02 -21.01 2.99
N VAL A 347 7.84 -22.08 3.79
CA VAL A 347 6.89 -22.10 4.91
C VAL A 347 7.26 -21.08 6.00
N LEU A 348 8.54 -20.95 6.36
CA LEU A 348 9.00 -19.96 7.35
C LEU A 348 8.69 -18.53 6.90
N ILE A 349 8.97 -18.19 5.64
CA ILE A 349 8.68 -16.85 5.10
C ILE A 349 7.17 -16.63 5.01
N ALA A 350 6.37 -17.64 4.65
CA ALA A 350 4.92 -17.52 4.63
C ALA A 350 4.35 -17.26 6.03
N HIS A 351 4.89 -17.92 7.06
CA HIS A 351 4.54 -17.68 8.45
C HIS A 351 4.93 -16.27 8.92
N ALA A 352 6.15 -15.82 8.63
CA ALA A 352 6.59 -14.46 8.90
C ALA A 352 5.72 -13.42 8.18
N LEU A 353 5.38 -13.65 6.91
CA LEU A 353 4.49 -12.75 6.19
C LEU A 353 3.09 -12.69 6.84
N HIS A 354 2.58 -13.83 7.32
CA HIS A 354 1.31 -13.84 8.02
C HIS A 354 1.35 -12.95 9.27
N ASN A 355 2.41 -13.04 10.09
CA ASN A 355 2.59 -12.15 11.24
C ASN A 355 2.72 -10.68 10.79
N TYR A 356 3.53 -10.43 9.77
CA TYR A 356 3.78 -9.11 9.19
C TYR A 356 2.51 -8.43 8.67
N LEU A 357 1.59 -9.19 8.05
CA LEU A 357 0.32 -8.67 7.55
C LEU A 357 -0.75 -8.53 8.64
N ASN A 358 -0.67 -9.34 9.69
CA ASN A 358 -1.58 -9.30 10.84
C ASN A 358 -1.07 -8.45 12.01
N ASP A 359 -0.09 -7.58 11.74
CA ASP A 359 0.32 -6.53 12.65
C ASP A 359 -0.93 -5.79 13.20
N PRO A 360 -0.97 -5.47 14.52
CA PRO A 360 -2.13 -4.86 15.13
C PRO A 360 -2.59 -3.61 14.38
N ALA A 361 -3.90 -3.53 14.15
CA ALA A 361 -4.50 -2.39 13.48
C ALA A 361 -4.13 -1.08 14.21
N TYR A 362 -3.73 -0.06 13.44
CA TYR A 362 -3.47 1.26 14.00
C TYR A 362 -4.79 1.97 14.34
N CYS A 363 -4.95 2.37 15.60
CA CYS A 363 -6.00 3.28 16.04
C CYS A 363 -5.42 4.61 16.51
N TYR A 364 -6.07 5.72 16.18
CA TYR A 364 -5.64 7.06 16.61
C TYR A 364 -5.51 7.14 18.14
N ASN A 365 -4.34 7.58 18.61
CA ASN A 365 -4.02 7.76 20.03
C ASN A 365 -4.42 6.58 20.92
N ASN A 366 -4.43 5.35 20.37
CA ASN A 366 -4.93 4.15 21.03
C ASN A 366 -6.29 4.35 21.71
N CYS A 367 -7.20 5.08 21.05
CA CYS A 367 -8.53 5.43 21.53
C CYS A 367 -8.57 6.14 22.89
N THR A 368 -7.47 6.85 23.25
CA THR A 368 -7.29 7.65 24.47
C THR A 368 -7.69 6.97 25.79
N GLY A 369 -7.77 5.63 25.81
CA GLY A 369 -8.28 4.85 26.94
C GLY A 369 -9.79 4.96 27.18
N HIS A 370 -10.52 5.71 26.34
CA HIS A 370 -11.97 5.91 26.44
C HIS A 370 -12.77 5.15 25.38
N GLY A 371 -12.12 4.22 24.68
CA GLY A 371 -12.74 3.35 23.69
C GLY A 371 -11.95 2.07 23.46
N THR A 372 -12.47 1.25 22.56
CA THR A 372 -11.82 0.02 22.10
C THR A 372 -11.46 0.17 20.62
N CYS A 373 -10.26 -0.27 20.25
CA CYS A 373 -9.83 -0.28 18.85
C CYS A 373 -10.51 -1.44 18.12
N VAL A 374 -11.34 -1.12 17.12
CA VAL A 374 -12.01 -2.11 16.27
C VAL A 374 -11.31 -2.12 14.91
N PRO A 375 -10.62 -3.20 14.52
CA PRO A 375 -9.96 -3.28 13.23
C PRO A 375 -10.94 -3.06 12.06
N SER A 376 -10.55 -2.21 11.13
CA SER A 376 -11.13 -2.14 9.78
C SER A 376 -10.62 -3.34 8.97
N PRO A 377 -11.42 -3.87 8.03
CA PRO A 377 -10.94 -4.88 7.09
C PRO A 377 -9.90 -4.34 6.09
N TYR A 378 -9.59 -3.03 6.14
CA TYR A 378 -8.71 -2.35 5.19
C TYR A 378 -7.50 -1.69 5.88
N PHE A 379 -6.36 -1.69 5.19
CA PHE A 379 -5.20 -0.82 5.44
C PHE A 379 -4.50 -0.98 6.79
N GLN A 380 -4.66 -2.12 7.49
CA GLN A 380 -4.15 -2.30 8.85
C GLN A 380 -4.54 -1.13 9.78
N PHE A 381 -5.75 -0.61 9.58
CA PHE A 381 -6.30 0.54 10.29
C PHE A 381 -7.45 0.09 11.19
N GLY A 382 -7.69 0.78 12.30
CA GLY A 382 -8.80 0.51 13.21
C GLY A 382 -9.56 1.79 13.56
N ILE A 383 -10.84 1.64 13.85
CA ILE A 383 -11.74 2.72 14.26
C ILE A 383 -11.98 2.59 15.78
N CYS A 384 -11.94 3.72 16.48
CA CYS A 384 -12.19 3.74 17.90
C CYS A 384 -13.70 3.68 18.21
N ASN A 385 -14.12 2.61 18.86
CA ASN A 385 -15.46 2.47 19.41
C ASN A 385 -15.49 3.09 20.83
N CYS A 386 -15.99 4.33 20.91
CA CYS A 386 -15.98 5.10 22.15
C CYS A 386 -17.03 4.66 23.15
N THR A 387 -16.68 4.72 24.42
CA THR A 387 -17.64 4.59 25.52
C THR A 387 -18.72 5.67 25.46
N GLU A 388 -19.86 5.43 26.12
CA GLU A 388 -21.06 6.28 26.02
C GLU A 388 -20.82 7.77 26.30
N ARG A 389 -19.81 8.10 27.11
CA ARG A 389 -19.49 9.48 27.53
C ARG A 389 -18.49 10.19 26.63
N TYR A 390 -17.96 9.53 25.60
CA TYR A 390 -16.91 10.07 24.74
C TYR A 390 -17.24 9.93 23.26
N SER A 391 -16.60 10.76 22.45
CA SER A 391 -16.78 10.91 21.01
C SER A 391 -15.47 11.41 20.36
N GLY A 392 -15.49 11.58 19.05
CA GLY A 392 -14.32 11.95 18.25
C GLY A 392 -13.60 10.72 17.71
N VAL A 393 -12.65 10.96 16.80
CA VAL A 393 -11.92 9.89 16.08
C VAL A 393 -11.08 8.98 16.97
N ASP A 394 -10.68 9.48 18.13
CA ASP A 394 -9.85 8.80 19.13
C ASP A 394 -10.50 8.76 20.52
N CYS A 395 -11.80 9.07 20.60
CA CYS A 395 -12.55 9.15 21.86
C CYS A 395 -12.08 10.22 22.86
N SER A 396 -11.36 11.25 22.39
CA SER A 396 -10.87 12.33 23.25
C SER A 396 -11.94 13.36 23.64
N ILE A 397 -13.09 13.43 22.96
CA ILE A 397 -14.07 14.50 23.13
C ILE A 397 -15.21 14.02 24.06
N PRO A 398 -15.35 14.57 25.28
CA PRO A 398 -16.48 14.23 26.14
C PRO A 398 -17.80 14.63 25.48
N LYS A 399 -18.75 13.69 25.44
CA LYS A 399 -20.11 13.98 25.02
C LYS A 399 -20.77 14.84 26.09
N LEU A 400 -21.32 15.98 25.68
CA LEU A 400 -22.18 16.77 26.56
C LEU A 400 -23.43 15.94 26.84
N ILE A 401 -23.54 15.41 28.07
CA ILE A 401 -24.76 14.74 28.52
C ILE A 401 -25.85 15.81 28.56
N PRO A 402 -26.93 15.68 27.77
CA PRO A 402 -28.03 16.62 27.83
C PRO A 402 -28.53 16.71 29.27
N ALA A 403 -28.74 17.93 29.78
CA ALA A 403 -29.18 18.14 31.17
C ALA A 403 -30.46 17.35 31.53
N SER A 404 -31.27 17.00 30.53
CA SER A 404 -32.47 16.15 30.67
C SER A 404 -32.19 14.69 31.04
N GLN A 405 -30.97 14.18 30.81
CA GLN A 405 -30.54 12.83 31.21
C GLN A 405 -29.79 12.81 32.56
N ILE A 406 -29.54 13.98 33.16
CA ILE A 406 -29.14 14.07 34.57
C ILE A 406 -30.41 13.82 35.38
N THR A 407 -30.84 12.55 35.44
CA THR A 407 -31.95 12.13 36.28
C THR A 407 -31.71 12.66 37.68
N SER A 408 -32.65 13.48 38.14
CA SER A 408 -32.70 14.06 39.47
C SER A 408 -32.21 13.04 40.49
N ARG A 409 -31.12 13.41 41.18
CA ARG A 409 -30.58 12.72 42.35
C ARG A 409 -31.75 12.13 43.15
N PRO A 410 -31.87 10.79 43.31
CA PRO A 410 -32.97 10.23 44.07
C PRO A 410 -32.91 10.86 45.46
N ALA A 411 -33.97 11.59 45.80
CA ALA A 411 -34.13 12.13 47.14
C ALA A 411 -34.00 10.96 48.10
N ALA A 412 -33.04 11.05 49.02
CA ALA A 412 -32.82 10.07 50.06
C ALA A 412 -34.11 9.92 50.87
N SER A 413 -34.92 8.92 50.53
CA SER A 413 -36.00 8.42 51.35
C SER A 413 -35.47 7.15 52.01
N SER A 414 -35.22 7.30 53.31
CA SER A 414 -35.17 6.23 54.30
C SER A 414 -36.31 5.24 54.05
N GLY A 415 -35.98 3.97 53.84
CA GLY A 415 -36.99 2.92 53.68
C GLY A 415 -36.39 1.54 53.46
N THR A 416 -35.92 0.93 54.54
CA THR A 416 -35.74 -0.51 54.68
C THR A 416 -36.95 -1.27 54.14
N ILE A 417 -36.75 -2.32 53.33
CA ILE A 417 -37.46 -3.62 53.41
C ILE A 417 -36.69 -4.64 52.57
N CYS A 418 -36.29 -5.73 53.24
CA CYS A 418 -35.83 -6.98 52.65
C CYS A 418 -37.01 -7.71 52.01
N VAL A 419 -36.87 -8.21 50.78
CA VAL A 419 -37.58 -9.42 50.34
C VAL A 419 -36.65 -10.26 49.47
N LEU A 420 -36.34 -11.44 49.99
CA LEU A 420 -35.80 -12.59 49.27
C LEU A 420 -36.81 -13.09 48.25
N TYR A 421 -36.42 -13.33 47.00
CA TYR A 421 -36.93 -14.48 46.22
C TYR A 421 -35.90 -14.91 45.17
N SER A 422 -35.51 -16.17 45.32
CA SER A 422 -34.91 -17.04 44.31
C SER A 422 -35.90 -17.32 43.19
N VAL A 423 -35.39 -17.58 41.97
CA VAL A 423 -35.71 -18.76 41.13
C VAL A 423 -34.87 -18.67 39.85
N GLN A 424 -34.11 -19.75 39.61
CA GLN A 424 -33.42 -20.07 38.36
C GLN A 424 -34.41 -20.28 37.21
N PHE A 425 -34.09 -19.81 36.01
CA PHE A 425 -34.44 -20.56 34.81
C PHE A 425 -33.35 -20.42 33.74
N VAL A 426 -32.72 -21.56 33.46
CA VAL A 426 -31.82 -21.82 32.34
C VAL A 426 -32.71 -22.23 31.16
N ILE A 427 -32.59 -21.55 30.02
CA ILE A 427 -33.01 -22.13 28.73
C ILE A 427 -31.86 -21.94 27.75
N LEU A 428 -31.16 -23.05 27.52
CA LEU A 428 -30.30 -23.31 26.37
C LEU A 428 -31.19 -23.68 25.18
N LEU A 429 -31.05 -22.99 24.06
CA LEU A 429 -31.49 -23.50 22.76
C LEU A 429 -30.29 -23.52 21.81
N PHE A 430 -29.77 -24.73 21.63
CA PHE A 430 -28.92 -25.11 20.51
C PHE A 430 -29.80 -25.25 19.26
N SER A 431 -29.43 -24.59 18.17
CA SER A 431 -29.92 -24.91 16.82
C SER A 431 -28.73 -25.31 15.96
N THR A 432 -28.66 -26.62 15.73
CA THR A 432 -27.80 -27.32 14.77
C THR A 432 -28.28 -27.02 13.35
N PHE A 433 -27.41 -26.48 12.50
CA PHE A 433 -27.59 -26.53 11.05
C PHE A 433 -26.72 -27.65 10.48
N VAL A 434 -27.39 -28.63 9.87
CA VAL A 434 -26.81 -29.66 9.01
C VAL A 434 -27.16 -29.27 7.58
N PHE A 435 -26.16 -29.12 6.71
CA PHE A 435 -26.37 -29.08 5.27
C PHE A 435 -25.92 -30.43 4.67
N ILE A 436 -26.77 -30.95 3.80
CA ILE A 436 -26.53 -32.05 2.86
C ILE A 436 -25.66 -31.53 1.71
#